data_AF-A0A536TMC2-F1
#
_entry.id   AF-A0A536TMC2-F1
#
_cell.length_a   1.000
_cell.length_b   1.000
_cell.length_c   1.000
_cell.angle_alpha   90.00
_cell.angle_beta   90.00
_cell.angle_gamma   90.00
#
_symmetry.space_group_name_H-M   'P 1'
#
loop_
_entity.id
_entity.type
_entity.pdbx_description
1 polymer ?
#
loop_
_entity_poly.entity_id
_entity_poly.type
_entity_poly.pdbx_seq_one_letter_code
_entity_poly.pdbx_strand_id
1 'polypeptide(L)'
;DLPFWPRALRLTLSVTALFVSWLLIHTVFAFHYARLYYSLPDGRAEHHGGLKFPDDDEPDYLDFAYYSFVVGMTSQVSDVAVLSRKMRRLTMIHGVLSFIYNIAILAMSINIIGGVI
;
A
#
# COMPACT_ATOMS: atom_id res chain seq x y z
N ASP A 1 -8.92 -38.69 -6.92
CA ASP A 1 -9.36 -37.34 -7.33
C ASP A 1 -9.98 -36.61 -6.15
N LEU A 2 -9.34 -35.52 -5.68
CA LEU A 2 -9.92 -34.73 -4.59
C LEU A 2 -11.23 -34.10 -5.06
N PRO A 3 -12.33 -34.20 -4.29
CA PRO A 3 -13.61 -33.57 -4.65
C PRO A 3 -13.43 -32.07 -4.86
N PHE A 4 -14.29 -31.46 -5.67
CA PHE A 4 -14.19 -30.04 -6.04
C PHE A 4 -14.21 -29.09 -4.83
N TRP A 5 -14.93 -29.44 -3.77
CA TRP A 5 -15.07 -28.66 -2.53
C TRP A 5 -13.74 -28.32 -1.83
N PRO A 6 -12.85 -29.28 -1.48
CA PRO A 6 -11.57 -28.97 -0.84
C PRO A 6 -10.60 -28.19 -1.74
N ARG A 7 -10.73 -28.27 -3.07
CA ARG A 7 -9.93 -27.45 -3.99
C ARG A 7 -10.40 -26.00 -3.96
N ALA A 8 -11.71 -25.77 -4.05
CA ALA A 8 -12.31 -24.44 -3.96
C ALA A 8 -11.99 -23.77 -2.62
N LEU A 9 -12.12 -24.50 -1.51
CA LEU A 9 -11.85 -23.95 -0.18
C LEU A 9 -10.39 -23.51 -0.01
N ARG A 10 -9.43 -24.30 -0.50
CA ARG A 10 -8.01 -23.91 -0.49
C ARG A 10 -7.76 -22.68 -1.36
N LEU A 11 -8.37 -22.61 -2.54
CA LEU A 11 -8.22 -21.45 -3.43
C LEU A 11 -8.77 -20.18 -2.76
N THR A 12 -9.98 -20.25 -2.20
CA THR A 12 -10.61 -19.12 -1.51
C THR A 12 -9.75 -18.67 -0.32
N LEU A 13 -9.28 -19.60 0.52
CA LEU A 13 -8.40 -19.26 1.65
C LEU A 13 -7.11 -18.58 1.19
N SER A 14 -6.47 -19.08 0.12
CA SER A 14 -5.27 -18.47 -0.43
C SER A 14 -5.54 -17.05 -0.95
N VAL A 15 -6.62 -16.84 -1.72
CA VAL A 15 -7.00 -15.52 -2.24
C VAL A 15 -7.30 -14.55 -1.09
N THR A 16 -8.03 -15.00 -0.07
CA THR A 16 -8.32 -14.18 1.12
C THR A 16 -7.03 -13.85 1.88
N ALA A 17 -6.12 -14.80 2.06
CA ALA A 17 -4.85 -14.57 2.74
C ALA A 17 -3.98 -13.55 1.98
N LEU A 18 -3.93 -13.62 0.65
CA LEU A 18 -3.28 -12.61 -0.18
C LEU A 18 -3.94 -11.24 0.06
N PHE A 19 -5.25 -11.14 -0.11
CA PHE A 19 -5.96 -9.87 0.08
C PHE A 19 -5.73 -9.24 1.47
N VAL A 20 -5.77 -10.04 2.54
CA VAL A 20 -5.50 -9.57 3.91
C VAL A 20 -4.05 -9.13 4.07
N SER A 21 -3.09 -9.87 3.50
CA SER A 21 -1.67 -9.48 3.51
C SER A 21 -1.45 -8.15 2.79
N TRP A 22 -2.10 -7.95 1.64
CA TRP A 22 -2.07 -6.69 0.90
C TRP A 22 -2.63 -5.52 1.73
N LEU A 23 -3.81 -5.68 2.34
CA LEU A 23 -4.39 -4.67 3.24
C LEU A 23 -3.46 -4.32 4.40
N LEU A 24 -2.83 -5.34 5.01
CA LEU A 24 -1.94 -5.16 6.15
C LEU A 24 -0.71 -4.32 5.76
N ILE A 25 -0.09 -4.61 4.62
CA ILE A 25 1.07 -3.84 4.13
C ILE A 25 0.71 -2.35 4.02
N HIS A 26 -0.39 -2.01 3.34
CA HIS A 26 -0.78 -0.62 3.12
C HIS A 26 -1.23 0.08 4.41
N THR A 27 -1.87 -0.66 5.33
CA THR A 27 -2.23 -0.13 6.65
C THR A 27 -0.99 0.18 7.49
N VAL A 28 0.02 -0.69 7.49
CA VAL A 28 1.29 -0.46 8.19
C VAL A 28 2.03 0.75 7.61
N PHE A 29 2.04 0.91 6.28
CA PHE A 29 2.63 2.08 5.65
C PHE A 29 1.86 3.37 5.97
N ALA A 30 0.52 3.34 6.04
CA ALA A 30 -0.28 4.50 6.44
C ALA A 30 0.13 5.00 7.83
N PHE A 31 0.28 4.11 8.80
CA PHE A 31 0.77 4.48 10.14
C PHE A 31 2.22 4.98 10.14
N HIS A 32 3.09 4.44 9.28
CA HIS A 32 4.46 4.95 9.13
C HIS A 32 4.48 6.37 8.56
N TYR A 33 3.61 6.67 7.59
CA TYR A 33 3.47 8.02 7.05
C TYR A 33 2.97 8.98 8.13
N ALA A 34 1.89 8.63 8.85
CA ALA A 34 1.36 9.45 9.94
C ALA A 34 2.42 9.72 11.01
N ARG A 35 3.12 8.67 11.46
CA ARG A 35 4.20 8.81 12.46
C ARG A 35 5.31 9.70 11.96
N LEU A 36 5.77 9.53 10.71
CA LEU A 36 6.86 10.35 10.18
C LEU A 36 6.43 11.80 9.99
N TYR A 37 5.18 12.03 9.56
CA TYR A 37 4.58 13.35 9.42
C TYR A 37 4.55 14.11 10.75
N TYR A 38 4.10 13.47 11.82
CA TYR A 38 3.99 14.08 13.15
C TYR A 38 5.25 13.97 14.04
N SER A 39 6.32 13.32 13.57
CA SER A 39 7.56 13.14 14.37
C SER A 39 8.52 14.34 14.36
N LEU A 40 8.27 15.37 13.54
CA LEU A 40 9.15 16.53 13.42
C LEU A 40 8.83 17.56 14.51
N PRO A 41 9.78 17.91 15.41
CA PRO A 41 9.53 18.88 16.48
C PRO A 41 9.33 20.29 15.90
N ASP A 42 8.24 20.92 16.30
CA ASP A 42 7.97 22.36 16.34
C ASP A 42 8.44 23.22 15.15
N GLY A 43 7.50 23.53 14.25
CA GLY A 43 7.32 24.88 13.73
C GLY A 43 8.41 25.50 12.86
N ARG A 44 9.35 24.73 12.28
CA ARG A 44 10.47 25.29 11.48
C ARG A 44 10.60 24.82 10.04
N ALA A 45 9.61 24.13 9.48
CA ALA A 45 9.60 23.84 8.05
C ALA A 45 8.28 24.30 7.46
N GLU A 46 8.32 25.14 6.42
CA GLU A 46 7.20 25.50 5.52
C GLU A 46 6.49 24.27 4.87
N HIS A 47 6.88 23.06 5.25
CA HIS A 47 6.45 21.81 4.67
C HIS A 47 6.05 20.87 5.81
N HIS A 48 4.79 20.96 6.24
CA HIS A 48 4.16 20.09 7.24
C HIS A 48 4.55 18.62 6.99
N GLY A 49 5.31 18.01 7.92
CA GLY A 49 5.60 16.57 7.96
C GLY A 49 6.29 15.92 6.75
N GLY A 50 6.53 16.63 5.64
CA GLY A 50 7.06 16.11 4.40
C GLY A 50 6.06 15.55 3.38
N LEU A 51 4.75 15.64 3.64
CA LEU A 51 3.67 15.38 2.68
C LEU A 51 2.76 16.60 2.63
N LYS A 52 2.26 16.97 1.45
CA LYS A 52 1.27 18.05 1.29
C LYS A 52 -0.02 17.47 0.74
N PHE A 53 -1.06 17.50 1.56
CA PHE A 53 -2.42 17.13 1.18
C PHE A 53 -3.11 18.37 0.55
N PRO A 54 -4.02 18.17 -0.42
CA PRO A 54 -4.83 19.27 -0.94
C PRO A 54 -5.83 19.74 0.11
N ASP A 55 -5.99 21.06 0.22
CA ASP A 55 -6.98 21.72 1.07
C ASP A 55 -6.98 21.35 2.57
N ASP A 56 -5.90 20.72 3.06
CA ASP A 56 -5.78 20.31 4.46
C ASP A 56 -4.36 20.52 5.04
N ASP A 57 -4.31 21.21 6.19
CA ASP A 57 -3.10 21.46 6.97
C ASP A 57 -2.94 20.47 8.14
N GLU A 58 -4.01 19.76 8.54
CA GLU A 58 -4.05 18.80 9.65
C GLU A 58 -4.65 17.43 9.20
N PRO A 59 -3.93 16.68 8.33
CA PRO A 59 -4.42 15.43 7.75
C PRO A 59 -4.71 14.36 8.80
N ASP A 60 -5.79 13.61 8.61
CA ASP A 60 -6.18 12.54 9.50
C ASP A 60 -5.58 11.17 9.08
N TYR A 61 -5.88 10.11 9.83
CA TYR A 61 -5.38 8.76 9.52
C TYR A 61 -5.89 8.22 8.17
N LEU A 62 -7.07 8.64 7.71
CA LEU A 62 -7.65 8.24 6.44
C LEU A 62 -6.95 8.93 5.27
N ASP A 63 -6.43 10.14 5.44
CA ASP A 63 -5.59 10.80 4.43
C ASP A 63 -4.28 10.03 4.20
N PHE A 64 -3.63 9.59 5.28
CA PHE A 64 -2.46 8.72 5.17
C PHE A 64 -2.79 7.35 4.60
N ALA A 65 -3.98 6.81 4.89
CA ALA A 65 -4.46 5.59 4.27
C ALA A 65 -4.67 5.80 2.77
N TYR A 66 -5.39 6.86 2.36
CA TYR A 66 -5.58 7.24 0.96
C TYR A 66 -4.25 7.28 0.20
N TYR A 67 -3.27 8.02 0.72
CA TYR A 67 -1.93 8.10 0.11
C TYR A 67 -1.25 6.72 0.03
N SER A 68 -1.29 5.95 1.11
CA SER A 68 -0.68 4.62 1.19
C SER A 68 -1.30 3.65 0.18
N PHE A 69 -2.62 3.59 0.09
CA PHE A 69 -3.33 2.71 -0.82
C PHE A 69 -3.14 3.11 -2.28
N VAL A 70 -3.06 4.42 -2.60
CA VAL A 70 -2.74 4.89 -3.96
C VAL A 70 -1.36 4.39 -4.42
N VAL A 71 -0.34 4.53 -3.55
CA VAL A 71 1.00 3.95 -3.79
C VAL A 71 0.94 2.43 -3.92
N GLY A 72 0.16 1.77 -3.06
CA GLY A 72 -0.03 0.31 -3.03
C GLY A 72 -0.66 -0.29 -4.28
N MET A 73 -1.68 0.40 -4.79
CA MET A 73 -2.32 0.11 -6.07
C MET A 73 -1.45 0.49 -7.26
N THR A 74 -0.24 1.04 -7.03
CA THR A 74 0.68 1.55 -8.05
C THR A 74 0.04 2.61 -8.95
N SER A 75 -0.95 3.33 -8.41
CA SER A 75 -1.63 4.42 -9.10
C SER A 75 -0.87 5.72 -8.79
N GLN A 76 -0.39 6.43 -9.81
CA GLN A 76 0.41 7.65 -9.60
C GLN A 76 -0.45 8.92 -9.42
N VAL A 77 -1.76 8.78 -9.19
CA VAL A 77 -2.71 9.91 -9.13
C VAL A 77 -3.08 10.21 -7.68
N SER A 78 -2.07 10.38 -6.81
CA SER A 78 -2.32 11.07 -5.53
C SER A 78 -2.14 12.56 -5.76
N ASP A 79 -3.15 13.34 -5.43
CA ASP A 79 -3.07 14.80 -5.25
C ASP A 79 -2.11 15.22 -4.11
N VAL A 80 -1.64 14.26 -3.32
CA VAL A 80 -0.63 14.41 -2.27
C VAL A 80 0.78 14.54 -2.84
N ALA A 81 1.48 15.63 -2.50
CA ALA A 81 2.86 15.89 -2.92
C ALA A 81 3.89 15.49 -1.85
N VAL A 82 4.99 14.85 -2.28
CA VAL A 82 6.06 14.39 -1.37
C VAL A 82 7.20 15.41 -1.26
N LEU A 83 7.23 16.17 -0.18
CA LEU A 83 8.11 17.32 0.00
C LEU A 83 9.48 16.94 0.60
N SER A 84 9.53 16.01 1.55
CA SER A 84 10.78 15.69 2.26
C SER A 84 11.56 14.53 1.63
N ARG A 85 12.90 14.57 1.74
CA ARG A 85 13.78 13.46 1.31
C ARG A 85 13.48 12.15 2.04
N LYS A 86 13.10 12.23 3.32
CA LYS A 86 12.74 11.05 4.13
C LYS A 86 11.45 10.40 3.63
N MET A 87 10.41 11.21 3.37
CA MET A 87 9.15 10.72 2.80
C MET A 87 9.36 10.11 1.41
N ARG A 88 10.18 10.72 0.54
CA ARG A 88 10.49 10.15 -0.78
C ARG A 88 11.12 8.76 -0.70
N ARG A 89 12.05 8.55 0.25
CA ARG A 89 12.68 7.23 0.45
C ARG A 89 11.67 6.20 0.96
N LEU A 90 10.79 6.60 1.88
CA LEU A 90 9.73 5.73 2.40
C LEU A 90 8.75 5.32 1.28
N THR A 91 8.29 6.29 0.48
CA THR A 91 7.43 6.04 -0.68
C THR A 91 8.10 5.18 -1.74
N MET A 92 9.40 5.35 -1.99
CA MET A 92 10.14 4.47 -2.90
C MET A 92 10.13 3.02 -2.41
N ILE A 93 10.41 2.78 -1.12
CA ILE A 93 10.38 1.43 -0.53
C ILE A 93 8.97 0.85 -0.65
N HIS A 94 7.94 1.63 -0.30
CA HIS A 94 6.56 1.20 -0.40
C HIS A 94 6.16 0.83 -1.84
N GLY A 95 6.51 1.67 -2.81
CA GLY A 95 6.22 1.45 -4.23
C GLY A 95 6.93 0.21 -4.77
N VAL A 96 8.21 0.00 -4.46
CA VAL A 96 8.95 -1.21 -4.88
C VAL A 96 8.33 -2.47 -4.28
N LEU A 97 8.00 -2.47 -3.00
CA LEU A 97 7.33 -3.60 -2.35
C LEU A 97 5.97 -3.90 -2.98
N SER A 98 5.18 -2.85 -3.23
CA SER A 98 3.86 -2.96 -3.86
C SER A 98 3.97 -3.51 -5.28
N PHE A 99 4.95 -3.05 -6.06
CA PHE A 99 5.21 -3.54 -7.40
C PHE A 99 5.58 -5.02 -7.42
N ILE A 100 6.50 -5.46 -6.54
CA ILE A 100 6.87 -6.88 -6.41
C ILE A 100 5.65 -7.73 -6.02
N TYR A 101 4.83 -7.24 -5.09
CA TYR A 101 3.62 -7.91 -4.65
C TYR A 101 2.61 -8.09 -5.80
N ASN A 102 2.37 -7.03 -6.57
CA ASN A 102 1.49 -7.07 -7.74
C ASN A 102 1.99 -8.03 -8.83
N ILE A 103 3.31 -8.06 -9.10
CA ILE A 103 3.91 -9.03 -10.02
C ILE A 103 3.72 -10.47 -9.52
N ALA A 104 3.94 -10.71 -8.23
CA ALA A 104 3.77 -12.05 -7.66
C ALA A 104 2.33 -12.55 -7.82
N ILE A 105 1.34 -11.69 -7.53
CA ILE A 105 -0.08 -12.02 -7.76
C ILE A 105 -0.35 -12.29 -9.23
N LEU A 106 0.16 -11.45 -10.13
CA LEU A 106 -0.02 -11.64 -11.57
C LEU A 106 0.57 -12.98 -12.04
N ALA A 107 1.79 -13.30 -11.65
CA ALA A 107 2.46 -14.56 -11.99
C ALA A 107 1.72 -15.78 -11.44
N MET A 108 1.27 -15.73 -10.18
CA MET A 108 0.45 -16.80 -9.59
C MET A 108 -0.88 -16.95 -10.33
N SER A 109 -1.53 -15.84 -10.69
CA SER A 109 -2.80 -15.85 -11.43
C SER A 109 -2.64 -16.52 -12.80
N ILE A 110 -1.57 -16.20 -13.54
CA ILE A 110 -1.23 -16.83 -14.82
C ILE A 110 -0.99 -18.34 -14.63
N ASN A 111 -0.21 -18.74 -13.64
CA ASN A 111 0.06 -20.16 -13.36
C ASN A 111 -1.22 -20.94 -13.01
N ILE A 112 -2.13 -20.33 -12.24
CA ILE A 112 -3.41 -20.96 -11.89
C ILE A 112 -4.27 -21.12 -13.15
N ILE A 113 -4.41 -20.08 -13.97
CA ILE A 113 -5.22 -20.13 -15.20
C ILE A 113 -4.64 -21.16 -16.18
N GLY A 114 -3.33 -21.14 -16.40
CA GLY A 114 -2.65 -22.06 -17.31
C GLY A 114 -2.60 -23.51 -16.83
N GLY A 115 -2.77 -23.76 -15.53
CA GLY A 115 -2.90 -25.12 -14.98
C GLY A 115 -4.35 -25.61 -14.85
N VAL A 116 -5.34 -24.73 -15.06
CA VAL A 116 -6.78 -25.06 -15.05
C VAL A 116 -7.29 -25.37 -16.47
N ILE A 117 -6.69 -24.75 -17.50
CA ILE A 117 -6.91 -25.07 -18.92
C ILE A 117 -6.06 -26.28 -19.31
#